data_AF-A0A9R1WC73-F1
#
_entry.id   AF-A0A9R1WC73-F1
#
_cell.length_a   1.000
_cell.length_b   1.000
_cell.length_c   1.000
_cell.angle_alpha   90.00
_cell.angle_beta   90.00
_cell.angle_gamma   90.00
#
_symmetry.space_group_name_H-M   'P 1'
#
loop_
_entity.id
_entity.type
_entity.pdbx_description
1 polymer ?
#
loop_
_entity_poly.entity_id
_entity_poly.type
_entity_poly.pdbx_seq_one_letter_code
_entity_poly.pdbx_strand_id
1 'polypeptide(L)'
;MAPGGNVYQDVTESRAAIADYSVKSANLEGRNGLRICNSIGGRPGMASNSAVHDLLECPVCLNIMCPPIHQCPNGHTICVICKTKVQNSCPICRQELGNIRCLALEKVAESIELPCKYHVYGCQDILAYHSRMRHEEDCKHRGYNCPYAGAECPVTGDIPFIVAHLKTDHNVDMHDGSSFNHRYVKPNPHEIENATWMLTIFNCFGYQFCLHFEAFHLGAAPVYMAFLRFMGDENDANKFSYSLEVGGNGRKLKWQGIPRSIRDSHKTVRDSLDGLIITRNIALFFSGGDRQELKLKVSGRIWKEQS
;
A
#
# COMPACT_ATOMS: atom_id res chain seq x y z
N MET A 1 25.95 -53.13 51.72
CA MET A 1 25.40 -51.81 51.38
C MET A 1 23.94 -52.01 50.98
N ALA A 2 23.03 -51.26 51.59
CA ALA A 2 21.59 -51.23 51.33
C ALA A 2 21.21 -49.80 50.86
N PRO A 3 19.94 -49.45 50.54
CA PRO A 3 19.01 -50.05 49.54
C PRO A 3 18.25 -48.98 48.68
N GLY A 4 17.44 -49.42 47.69
CA GLY A 4 16.26 -48.72 47.12
C GLY A 4 16.53 -47.55 46.13
N GLY A 5 15.68 -47.17 45.17
CA GLY A 5 14.30 -47.49 44.76
C GLY A 5 13.77 -46.41 43.78
N ASN A 6 12.56 -46.64 43.22
CA ASN A 6 11.71 -45.80 42.31
C ASN A 6 12.03 -45.75 40.79
N VAL A 7 11.18 -46.23 39.86
CA VAL A 7 9.73 -46.07 39.53
C VAL A 7 9.44 -44.83 38.68
N TYR A 8 8.98 -45.04 37.44
CA TYR A 8 7.75 -44.42 36.87
C TYR A 8 7.29 -45.18 35.62
N GLN A 9 6.01 -45.54 35.59
CA GLN A 9 5.23 -46.11 34.49
C GLN A 9 3.87 -45.36 34.46
N ASP A 10 3.11 -45.50 33.35
CA ASP A 10 1.73 -45.05 33.10
C ASP A 10 1.49 -43.58 32.67
N VAL A 11 0.53 -43.21 31.79
CA VAL A 11 -0.40 -43.91 30.86
C VAL A 11 -1.07 -42.84 29.95
N THR A 12 -1.80 -43.34 28.96
CA THR A 12 -2.51 -42.80 27.78
C THR A 12 -3.57 -41.68 27.90
N GLU A 13 -3.79 -41.04 26.72
CA GLU A 13 -5.03 -40.52 26.09
C GLU A 13 -5.99 -39.55 26.80
N SER A 14 -6.37 -38.47 26.09
CA SER A 14 -7.80 -38.18 25.75
C SER A 14 -7.99 -37.04 24.74
N ARG A 15 -9.04 -37.19 23.92
CA ARG A 15 -9.46 -36.43 22.74
C ARG A 15 -10.31 -35.18 23.05
N ALA A 16 -10.23 -34.23 22.11
CA ALA A 16 -11.28 -33.38 21.52
C ALA A 16 -12.02 -32.31 22.36
N ALA A 17 -11.99 -31.07 21.84
CA ALA A 17 -13.20 -30.28 21.59
C ALA A 17 -12.93 -29.20 20.52
N ILE A 18 -13.71 -29.29 19.44
CA ILE A 18 -13.84 -28.32 18.36
C ILE A 18 -14.74 -27.19 18.86
N ALA A 19 -14.39 -25.93 18.57
CA ALA A 19 -15.34 -24.82 18.63
C ALA A 19 -15.15 -23.95 17.37
N ASP A 20 -16.04 -24.19 16.41
CA ASP A 20 -16.25 -23.39 15.22
C ASP A 20 -16.77 -22.00 15.59
N TYR A 21 -16.10 -20.94 15.11
CA TYR A 21 -16.76 -19.66 14.91
C TYR A 21 -16.58 -19.25 13.45
N SER A 22 -17.65 -19.45 12.68
CA SER A 22 -17.77 -19.13 11.26
C SER A 22 -17.69 -17.61 11.03
N VAL A 23 -16.66 -17.16 10.34
CA VAL A 23 -16.66 -15.82 9.70
C VAL A 23 -17.36 -15.95 8.36
N LYS A 24 -18.56 -15.35 8.27
CA LYS A 24 -19.31 -15.21 7.01
C LYS A 24 -18.53 -14.29 6.07
N SER A 25 -17.95 -14.85 5.02
CA SER A 25 -17.46 -14.08 3.87
C SER A 25 -18.66 -13.54 3.09
N ALA A 26 -18.92 -12.24 3.21
CA ALA A 26 -19.83 -11.54 2.30
C ALA A 26 -19.10 -11.37 0.96
N ASN A 27 -19.65 -11.98 -0.09
CA ASN A 27 -19.29 -11.73 -1.48
C ASN A 27 -19.48 -10.25 -1.81
N LEU A 28 -18.42 -9.60 -2.29
CA LEU A 28 -18.53 -8.36 -3.04
C LEU A 28 -17.83 -8.55 -4.39
N GLU A 29 -18.57 -9.10 -5.35
CA GLU A 29 -18.21 -9.06 -6.76
C GLU A 29 -18.39 -7.63 -7.26
N GLY A 30 -17.29 -6.87 -7.32
CA GLY A 30 -17.22 -5.59 -8.01
C GLY A 30 -16.67 -5.75 -9.43
N ARG A 31 -17.51 -6.22 -10.36
CA ARG A 31 -17.24 -6.11 -11.81
C ARG A 31 -17.32 -4.63 -12.18
N ASN A 32 -16.22 -4.03 -12.63
CA ASN A 32 -16.24 -2.79 -13.41
C ASN A 32 -15.09 -2.80 -14.43
N GLY A 33 -15.24 -3.64 -15.46
CA GLY A 33 -14.56 -3.44 -16.73
C GLY A 33 -15.47 -2.60 -17.62
N LEU A 34 -15.21 -1.29 -17.69
CA LEU A 34 -15.92 -0.41 -18.61
C LEU A 34 -15.50 -0.78 -20.05
N ARG A 35 -16.40 -1.43 -20.79
CA ARG A 35 -16.28 -1.56 -22.25
C ARG A 35 -16.82 -0.28 -22.88
N ILE A 36 -15.96 0.53 -23.47
CA ILE A 36 -16.37 1.53 -24.46
C ILE A 36 -15.70 1.15 -25.78
N CYS A 37 -16.52 0.64 -26.69
CA CYS A 37 -16.18 0.56 -28.10
C CYS A 37 -16.37 1.96 -28.70
N ASN A 38 -15.34 2.50 -29.35
CA ASN A 38 -15.53 3.55 -30.34
C ASN A 38 -14.53 3.34 -31.48
N SER A 39 -15.09 3.00 -32.64
CA SER A 39 -14.45 3.13 -33.93
C SER A 39 -14.49 4.60 -34.36
N ILE A 40 -13.42 5.09 -35.01
CA ILE A 40 -13.42 5.94 -36.24
C ILE A 40 -11.99 6.51 -36.44
N GLY A 41 -11.49 6.41 -37.66
CA GLY A 41 -10.52 7.36 -38.23
C GLY A 41 -9.15 6.81 -38.61
N GLY A 42 -9.04 6.17 -39.78
CA GLY A 42 -7.78 5.63 -40.29
C GLY A 42 -6.77 6.68 -40.75
N ARG A 43 -5.48 6.38 -40.53
CA ARG A 43 -4.34 6.79 -41.38
C ARG A 43 -3.68 5.51 -41.93
N PRO A 44 -3.34 5.45 -43.23
CA PRO A 44 -2.80 4.24 -43.84
C PRO A 44 -1.28 4.20 -43.62
N GLY A 45 -0.82 3.25 -42.80
CA GLY A 45 0.61 2.97 -42.64
C GLY A 45 1.03 2.31 -41.34
N MET A 46 0.30 1.29 -40.85
CA MET A 46 0.76 0.33 -39.82
C MET A 46 -0.26 -0.81 -39.66
N ALA A 47 -0.20 -1.79 -40.55
CA ALA A 47 -0.64 -3.17 -40.26
C ALA A 47 0.66 -3.94 -40.03
N SER A 48 0.93 -4.71 -38.97
CA SER A 48 0.06 -5.60 -38.21
C SER A 48 0.77 -6.02 -36.90
N ASN A 49 0.61 -5.27 -35.81
CA ASN A 49 1.03 -5.74 -34.47
C ASN A 49 -0.16 -6.29 -33.66
N SER A 50 -1.42 -6.00 -34.04
CA SER A 50 -2.61 -6.41 -33.30
C SER A 50 -2.69 -7.92 -33.07
N ALA A 51 -2.44 -8.73 -34.10
CA ALA A 51 -2.49 -10.18 -33.96
C ALA A 51 -1.45 -10.74 -32.98
N VAL A 52 -0.27 -10.10 -32.87
CA VAL A 52 0.77 -10.51 -31.90
C VAL A 52 0.40 -10.05 -30.49
N HIS A 53 -0.22 -8.87 -30.35
CA HIS A 53 -0.75 -8.42 -29.06
C HIS A 53 -1.85 -9.36 -28.54
N ASP A 54 -2.76 -9.79 -29.43
CA ASP A 54 -3.86 -10.71 -29.09
C ASP A 54 -3.32 -12.07 -28.60
N LEU A 55 -2.24 -12.58 -29.21
CA LEU A 55 -1.56 -13.81 -28.77
C LEU A 55 -0.92 -13.69 -27.38
N LEU A 56 -0.59 -12.46 -26.97
CA LEU A 56 -0.04 -12.17 -25.65
C LEU A 56 -1.12 -11.83 -24.62
N GLU A 57 -2.40 -11.82 -24.96
CA GLU A 57 -3.44 -11.53 -23.98
C GLU A 57 -3.74 -12.74 -23.08
N CYS A 58 -3.74 -12.54 -21.77
CA CYS A 58 -4.12 -13.58 -20.83
C CYS A 58 -5.63 -13.81 -20.88
N PRO A 59 -6.13 -15.04 -21.11
CA PRO A 59 -7.57 -15.30 -21.25
C PRO A 59 -8.37 -15.11 -19.94
N VAL A 60 -7.68 -14.92 -18.80
CA VAL A 60 -8.30 -14.75 -17.48
C VAL A 60 -8.42 -13.28 -17.09
N CYS A 61 -7.33 -12.53 -17.18
CA CYS A 61 -7.30 -11.12 -16.75
C CYS A 61 -7.34 -10.12 -17.90
N LEU A 62 -7.27 -10.59 -19.15
CA LEU A 62 -7.22 -9.77 -20.37
C LEU A 62 -6.05 -8.77 -20.41
N ASN A 63 -5.05 -8.97 -19.54
CA ASN A 63 -3.82 -8.20 -19.57
C ASN A 63 -2.79 -8.91 -20.44
N ILE A 64 -1.90 -8.12 -21.02
CA ILE A 64 -0.71 -8.59 -21.72
C ILE A 64 0.14 -9.48 -20.79
N MET A 65 0.37 -10.71 -21.21
CA MET A 65 1.24 -11.69 -20.59
C MET A 65 2.70 -11.27 -20.75
N CYS A 66 3.45 -11.45 -19.67
CA CYS A 66 4.87 -11.18 -19.58
C CYS A 66 5.58 -12.44 -19.11
N PRO A 67 6.83 -12.70 -19.54
CA PRO A 67 7.67 -13.71 -18.92
C PRO A 67 7.65 -13.63 -17.37
N PRO A 68 7.44 -14.74 -16.64
CA PRO A 68 7.19 -16.09 -17.14
C PRO A 68 5.75 -16.29 -17.62
N ILE A 69 5.59 -16.84 -18.84
CA ILE A 69 4.31 -17.22 -19.42
C ILE A 69 4.13 -18.71 -19.25
N HIS A 70 3.03 -19.13 -18.62
CA HIS A 70 2.77 -20.54 -18.35
C HIS A 70 1.85 -21.16 -19.40
N GLN A 71 2.08 -22.43 -19.70
CA GLN A 71 1.35 -23.16 -20.74
C GLN A 71 0.91 -24.53 -20.22
N CYS A 72 -0.31 -24.96 -20.51
CA CYS A 72 -0.74 -26.33 -20.20
C CYS A 72 -0.22 -27.32 -21.26
N PRO A 73 -0.24 -28.64 -21.00
CA PRO A 73 0.19 -29.66 -21.98
C PRO A 73 -0.50 -29.55 -23.36
N ASN A 74 -1.71 -28.99 -23.41
CA ASN A 74 -2.49 -28.81 -24.64
C ASN A 74 -2.23 -27.49 -25.39
N GLY A 75 -1.32 -26.62 -24.92
CA GLY A 75 -0.99 -25.39 -25.66
C GLY A 75 -1.53 -24.07 -25.09
N HIS A 76 -2.55 -24.10 -24.25
CA HIS A 76 -3.15 -22.86 -23.72
C HIS A 76 -2.23 -22.13 -22.74
N THR A 77 -2.09 -20.82 -22.93
CA THR A 77 -1.19 -19.94 -22.17
C THR A 77 -1.94 -19.04 -21.19
N ILE A 78 -1.30 -18.75 -20.04
CA ILE A 78 -1.77 -17.77 -19.05
C ILE A 78 -0.60 -17.03 -18.39
N CYS A 79 -0.85 -15.86 -17.81
CA CYS A 79 0.17 -15.16 -17.01
C CYS A 79 0.40 -15.81 -15.64
N VAL A 80 1.58 -15.54 -15.05
CA VAL A 80 1.97 -16.03 -13.71
C VAL A 80 0.97 -15.69 -12.60
N ILE A 81 0.39 -14.49 -12.62
CA ILE A 81 -0.58 -14.06 -11.62
C ILE A 81 -1.85 -14.91 -11.70
N CYS A 82 -2.31 -15.20 -12.92
CA CYS A 82 -3.54 -15.95 -13.11
C CYS A 82 -3.36 -17.44 -12.83
N LYS A 83 -2.16 -18.01 -13.04
CA LYS A 83 -1.84 -19.39 -12.66
C LYS A 83 -2.15 -19.68 -11.19
N THR A 84 -1.74 -18.78 -10.30
CA THR A 84 -2.03 -18.89 -8.86
C THR A 84 -3.53 -18.78 -8.58
N LYS A 85 -4.23 -17.85 -9.25
CA LYS A 85 -5.67 -17.64 -9.08
C LYS A 85 -6.52 -18.83 -9.53
N VAL A 86 -6.12 -19.51 -10.60
CA VAL A 86 -6.81 -20.70 -11.12
C VAL A 86 -6.33 -22.01 -10.49
N GLN A 87 -5.54 -21.92 -9.40
CA GLN A 87 -5.07 -23.07 -8.62
C GLN A 87 -4.43 -24.17 -9.50
N ASN A 88 -3.54 -23.75 -10.43
CA ASN A 88 -2.83 -24.66 -11.34
C ASN A 88 -3.72 -25.45 -12.32
N SER A 89 -5.00 -25.11 -12.49
CA SER A 89 -5.89 -25.70 -13.50
C SER A 89 -6.08 -24.79 -14.70
N CYS A 90 -5.93 -25.33 -15.91
CA CYS A 90 -6.13 -24.57 -17.14
C CYS A 90 -7.61 -24.13 -17.27
N PRO A 91 -7.91 -22.82 -17.41
CA PRO A 91 -9.28 -22.33 -17.49
C PRO A 91 -10.01 -22.76 -18.77
N ILE A 92 -9.26 -23.19 -19.81
CA ILE A 92 -9.82 -23.55 -21.12
C ILE A 92 -10.08 -25.06 -21.21
N CYS A 93 -9.05 -25.90 -20.97
CA CYS A 93 -9.17 -27.35 -21.13
C CYS A 93 -9.19 -28.15 -19.81
N ARG A 94 -9.12 -27.48 -18.66
CA ARG A 94 -9.14 -28.06 -17.30
C ARG A 94 -7.98 -28.99 -16.95
N GLN A 95 -7.00 -29.16 -17.85
CA GLN A 95 -5.76 -29.88 -17.59
C GLN A 95 -4.89 -29.15 -16.58
N GLU A 96 -4.08 -29.88 -15.84
CA GLU A 96 -3.10 -29.30 -14.92
C GLU A 96 -2.03 -28.51 -15.72
N LEU A 97 -1.73 -27.28 -15.28
CA LEU A 97 -0.74 -26.42 -15.91
C LEU A 97 0.70 -26.84 -15.58
N GLY A 98 0.91 -27.52 -14.46
CA GLY A 98 2.25 -27.91 -13.98
C GLY A 98 3.19 -26.70 -13.87
N ASN A 99 4.48 -26.90 -14.08
CA ASN A 99 5.46 -25.81 -14.19
C ASN A 99 6.01 -25.64 -15.61
N ILE A 100 5.13 -25.75 -16.62
CA ILE A 100 5.51 -25.63 -18.03
C ILE A 100 5.45 -24.14 -18.42
N ARG A 101 6.53 -23.65 -19.03
CA ARG A 101 6.65 -22.27 -19.54
C ARG A 101 6.61 -22.25 -21.07
N CYS A 102 5.95 -21.25 -21.65
CA CYS A 102 5.93 -21.00 -23.08
C CYS A 102 7.13 -20.13 -23.49
N LEU A 103 8.33 -20.72 -23.55
CA LEU A 103 9.56 -19.97 -23.87
C LEU A 103 9.50 -19.29 -25.25
N ALA A 104 8.74 -19.85 -26.20
CA ALA A 104 8.53 -19.25 -27.51
C ALA A 104 7.77 -17.93 -27.41
N LEU A 105 6.66 -17.90 -26.65
CA LEU A 105 5.86 -16.69 -26.48
C LEU A 105 6.59 -15.66 -25.60
N GLU A 106 7.42 -16.11 -24.66
CA GLU A 106 8.31 -15.24 -23.90
C GLU A 106 9.31 -14.51 -24.81
N LYS A 107 9.98 -15.23 -25.74
CA LYS A 107 10.88 -14.62 -26.74
C LYS A 107 10.16 -13.62 -27.65
N VAL A 108 8.92 -13.94 -28.05
CA VAL A 108 8.10 -13.00 -28.83
C VAL A 108 7.82 -11.74 -28.01
N ALA A 109 7.39 -11.88 -26.76
CA ALA A 109 7.11 -10.76 -25.86
C ALA A 109 8.35 -9.87 -25.63
N GLU A 110 9.55 -10.46 -25.56
CA GLU A 110 10.82 -9.75 -25.44
C GLU A 110 11.23 -9.00 -26.73
N SER A 111 10.80 -9.48 -27.90
CA SER A 111 11.18 -8.94 -29.20
C SER A 111 10.32 -7.77 -29.71
N ILE A 112 9.21 -7.48 -29.03
CA ILE A 112 8.25 -6.44 -29.44
C ILE A 112 8.20 -5.29 -28.44
N GLU A 113 7.76 -4.14 -28.93
CA GLU A 113 7.43 -3.00 -28.09
C GLU A 113 5.93 -2.98 -27.79
N LEU A 114 5.60 -2.68 -26.54
CA LEU A 114 4.24 -2.73 -26.02
C LEU A 114 3.89 -1.41 -25.34
N PRO A 115 2.64 -0.95 -25.43
CA PRO A 115 2.21 0.21 -24.65
C PRO A 115 2.31 -0.09 -23.16
N CYS A 116 2.62 0.93 -22.37
CA CYS A 116 2.56 0.85 -20.91
C CYS A 116 1.16 0.41 -20.43
N LYS A 117 1.06 -0.42 -19.39
CA LYS A 117 -0.24 -0.82 -18.81
C LYS A 117 -1.10 0.36 -18.35
N TYR A 118 -0.50 1.52 -18.07
CA TYR A 118 -1.21 2.75 -17.72
C TYR A 118 -1.54 3.63 -18.94
N HIS A 119 -1.53 3.06 -20.15
CA HIS A 119 -1.90 3.80 -21.36
C HIS A 119 -3.31 4.39 -21.30
N VAL A 120 -4.25 3.63 -20.73
CA VAL A 120 -5.62 4.10 -20.48
C VAL A 120 -5.71 5.28 -19.49
N TYR A 121 -4.66 5.50 -18.70
CA TYR A 121 -4.54 6.62 -17.76
C TYR A 121 -3.65 7.76 -18.28
N GLY A 122 -3.30 7.75 -19.57
CA GLY A 122 -2.59 8.84 -20.25
C GLY A 122 -1.11 8.59 -20.55
N CYS A 123 -0.56 7.42 -20.22
CA CYS A 123 0.80 7.08 -20.59
C CYS A 123 0.91 6.73 -22.09
N GLN A 124 1.65 7.51 -22.86
CA GLN A 124 1.82 7.28 -24.30
C GLN A 124 3.07 6.48 -24.64
N ASP A 125 3.82 6.03 -23.63
CA ASP A 125 5.09 5.35 -23.84
C ASP A 125 4.87 3.93 -24.37
N ILE A 126 5.59 3.61 -25.45
CA ILE A 126 5.66 2.28 -26.07
C ILE A 126 7.10 1.81 -25.87
N LEU A 127 7.26 0.66 -25.21
CA LEU A 127 8.53 0.25 -24.62
C LEU A 127 8.78 -1.23 -24.85
N ALA A 128 10.05 -1.59 -25.11
CA ALA A 128 10.51 -2.98 -25.08
C ALA A 128 10.34 -3.59 -23.68
N TYR A 129 10.21 -4.93 -23.62
CA TYR A 129 9.85 -5.67 -22.41
C TYR A 129 10.57 -5.24 -21.12
N HIS A 130 11.91 -5.29 -21.09
CA HIS A 130 12.69 -4.97 -19.88
C HIS A 130 12.60 -3.49 -19.47
N SER A 131 12.47 -2.59 -20.44
CA SER A 131 12.30 -1.15 -20.18
C SER A 131 10.89 -0.85 -19.69
N ARG A 132 9.87 -1.54 -20.21
CA ARG A 132 8.47 -1.41 -19.79
C ARG A 132 8.27 -1.82 -18.34
N MET A 133 8.86 -2.94 -17.91
CA MET A 133 8.75 -3.42 -16.52
C MET A 133 9.22 -2.35 -15.53
N ARG A 134 10.43 -1.81 -15.74
CA ARG A 134 10.98 -0.73 -14.90
C ARG A 134 10.15 0.56 -15.00
N HIS A 135 9.74 0.94 -16.22
CA HIS A 135 8.89 2.10 -16.41
C HIS A 135 7.57 1.99 -15.64
N GLU A 136 6.90 0.84 -15.66
CA GLU A 136 5.62 0.65 -14.99
C GLU A 136 5.70 0.68 -13.45
N GLU A 137 6.89 0.42 -12.89
CA GLU A 137 7.17 0.58 -11.47
C GLU A 137 7.28 2.05 -11.06
N ASP A 138 7.64 2.94 -11.99
CA ASP A 138 7.87 4.38 -11.74
C ASP A 138 6.98 5.31 -12.58
N CYS A 139 6.02 4.75 -13.33
CA CYS A 139 5.19 5.52 -14.24
C CYS A 139 4.38 6.56 -13.47
N LYS A 140 4.45 7.83 -13.89
CA LYS A 140 3.66 8.94 -13.30
C LYS A 140 2.15 8.73 -13.36
N HIS A 141 1.67 7.93 -14.33
CA HIS A 141 0.25 7.59 -14.48
C HIS A 141 -0.17 6.37 -13.64
N ARG A 142 0.75 5.77 -12.89
CA ARG A 142 0.43 4.74 -11.90
C ARG A 142 -0.42 5.35 -10.79
N GLY A 143 -1.53 4.70 -10.46
CA GLY A 143 -2.34 5.08 -9.30
C GLY A 143 -1.58 4.98 -7.97
N TYR A 144 -2.07 5.67 -6.95
CA TYR A 144 -1.54 5.64 -5.58
C TYR A 144 -2.28 4.62 -4.75
N ASN A 145 -1.56 3.91 -3.89
CA ASN A 145 -2.17 3.03 -2.90
C ASN A 145 -2.77 3.85 -1.77
N CYS A 146 -3.84 3.34 -1.16
CA CYS A 146 -4.46 3.96 0.01
C CYS A 146 -3.42 4.19 1.12
N PRO A 147 -3.24 5.43 1.64
CA PRO A 147 -2.26 5.74 2.66
C PRO A 147 -2.72 5.39 4.09
N TYR A 148 -3.88 4.74 4.24
CA TYR A 148 -4.43 4.32 5.53
C TYR A 148 -3.56 3.24 6.16
N ALA A 149 -3.13 3.48 7.40
CA ALA A 149 -2.20 2.61 8.12
C ALA A 149 -2.90 1.66 9.12
N GLY A 150 -4.20 1.84 9.36
CA GLY A 150 -4.97 1.04 10.33
C GLY A 150 -5.31 -0.39 9.86
N ALA A 151 -5.32 -0.64 8.55
CA ALA A 151 -5.58 -1.95 7.96
C ALA A 151 -4.87 -2.04 6.61
N GLU A 152 -4.54 -3.27 6.17
CA GLU A 152 -4.02 -3.49 4.82
C GLU A 152 -5.14 -3.26 3.79
N CYS A 153 -5.24 -2.03 3.30
CA CYS A 153 -6.22 -1.63 2.29
C CYS A 153 -5.62 -1.79 0.88
N PRO A 154 -6.16 -2.69 0.03
CA PRO A 154 -5.61 -2.97 -1.30
C PRO A 154 -6.05 -1.93 -2.36
N VAL A 155 -6.75 -0.87 -1.95
CA VAL A 155 -7.32 0.11 -2.87
C VAL A 155 -6.22 0.97 -3.50
N THR A 156 -6.28 1.11 -4.82
CA THR A 156 -5.37 1.93 -5.63
C THR A 156 -6.19 2.81 -6.58
N GLY A 157 -5.78 4.06 -6.78
CA GLY A 157 -6.43 4.96 -7.73
C GLY A 157 -5.75 6.32 -7.81
N ASP A 158 -6.36 7.29 -8.49
CA ASP A 158 -5.88 8.66 -8.50
C ASP A 158 -6.14 9.36 -7.15
N ILE A 159 -5.57 10.56 -6.96
CA ILE A 159 -5.69 11.28 -5.69
C ILE A 159 -7.16 11.61 -5.34
N PRO A 160 -8.00 12.14 -6.25
CA PRO A 160 -9.41 12.37 -5.96
C PRO A 160 -10.17 11.10 -5.52
N PHE A 161 -9.94 9.97 -6.19
CA PHE A 161 -10.54 8.69 -5.82
C PHE A 161 -10.08 8.22 -4.44
N ILE A 162 -8.77 8.26 -4.16
CA ILE A 162 -8.22 7.86 -2.87
C ILE A 162 -8.75 8.75 -1.74
N VAL A 163 -8.86 10.06 -1.97
CA VAL A 163 -9.45 10.99 -1.01
C VAL A 163 -10.91 10.65 -0.71
N ALA A 164 -11.71 10.34 -1.74
CA ALA A 164 -13.10 9.94 -1.54
C ALA A 164 -13.19 8.64 -0.74
N HIS A 165 -12.40 7.63 -1.13
CA HIS A 165 -12.29 6.35 -0.43
C HIS A 165 -11.92 6.50 1.04
N LEU A 166 -10.93 7.35 1.37
CA LEU A 166 -10.52 7.60 2.75
C LEU A 166 -11.67 8.17 3.60
N LYS A 167 -12.51 9.03 3.03
CA LYS A 167 -13.68 9.58 3.72
C LYS A 167 -14.78 8.55 3.91
N THR A 168 -15.08 7.75 2.88
CA THR A 168 -16.23 6.85 2.87
C THR A 168 -15.97 5.52 3.57
N ASP A 169 -14.80 4.93 3.34
CA ASP A 169 -14.50 3.56 3.77
C ASP A 169 -13.66 3.52 5.05
N HIS A 170 -12.86 4.57 5.28
CA HIS A 170 -11.99 4.68 6.46
C HIS A 170 -12.42 5.77 7.45
N ASN A 171 -13.49 6.52 7.15
CA ASN A 171 -14.00 7.63 7.98
C ASN A 171 -12.90 8.62 8.39
N VAL A 172 -11.98 8.91 7.49
CA VAL A 172 -10.84 9.80 7.76
C VAL A 172 -11.29 11.25 7.68
N ASP A 173 -10.98 12.00 8.74
CA ASP A 173 -11.25 13.43 8.81
C ASP A 173 -10.42 14.21 7.78
N MET A 174 -11.05 15.22 7.18
CA MET A 174 -10.41 16.16 6.28
C MET A 174 -10.55 17.59 6.83
N HIS A 175 -9.44 18.31 6.85
CA HIS A 175 -9.38 19.71 7.26
C HIS A 175 -8.91 20.59 6.12
N ASP A 176 -9.57 21.72 5.92
CA ASP A 176 -9.09 22.76 5.02
C ASP A 176 -8.13 23.70 5.76
N GLY A 177 -7.03 24.03 5.10
CA GLY A 177 -6.04 24.98 5.60
C GLY A 177 -4.66 24.36 5.83
N SER A 178 -3.68 25.25 5.95
CA SER A 178 -2.27 24.88 6.01
C SER A 178 -1.69 24.94 7.43
N SER A 179 -2.51 25.19 8.45
CA SER A 179 -2.09 25.23 9.86
C SER A 179 -3.07 24.43 10.69
N PHE A 180 -2.57 23.62 11.62
CA PHE A 180 -3.42 22.71 12.38
C PHE A 180 -2.91 22.51 13.80
N ASN A 181 -3.83 22.07 14.66
CA ASN A 181 -3.57 21.68 16.03
C ASN A 181 -4.33 20.39 16.30
N HIS A 182 -3.64 19.27 16.32
CA HIS A 182 -4.24 17.97 16.56
C HIS A 182 -3.94 17.50 17.99
N ARG A 183 -4.96 16.99 18.67
CA ARG A 183 -4.84 16.51 20.05
C ARG A 183 -4.91 14.99 20.04
N TYR A 184 -3.82 14.37 20.47
CA TYR A 184 -3.69 12.93 20.64
C TYR A 184 -3.95 12.59 22.10
N VAL A 185 -5.02 11.85 22.35
CA VAL A 185 -5.37 11.37 23.69
C VAL A 185 -5.27 9.85 23.72
N LYS A 186 -4.42 9.31 24.59
CA LYS A 186 -4.34 7.87 24.85
C LYS A 186 -4.68 7.59 26.31
N PRO A 187 -5.79 6.87 26.59
CA PRO A 187 -6.21 6.57 27.97
C PRO A 187 -5.17 5.75 28.73
N ASN A 188 -4.56 4.75 28.09
CA ASN A 188 -3.48 3.95 28.67
C ASN A 188 -2.15 4.21 27.93
N PRO A 189 -1.20 4.97 28.51
CA PRO A 189 0.09 5.26 27.91
C PRO A 189 1.04 4.06 27.88
N HIS A 190 0.73 2.97 28.61
CA HIS A 190 1.55 1.76 28.69
C HIS A 190 1.19 0.75 27.59
N GLU A 191 -0.06 0.77 27.12
CA GLU A 191 -0.47 0.00 25.96
C GLU A 191 0.14 0.62 24.70
N ILE A 192 0.94 -0.15 23.99
CA ILE A 192 1.45 0.22 22.66
C ILE A 192 0.81 -0.68 21.59
N GLU A 193 0.16 -1.78 22.01
CA GLU A 193 -0.30 -2.87 21.14
C GLU A 193 -1.48 -2.53 20.24
N ASN A 194 -2.17 -1.41 20.46
CA ASN A 194 -3.13 -0.88 19.50
C ASN A 194 -2.53 0.38 18.91
N ALA A 195 -1.67 0.18 17.91
CA ALA A 195 -0.98 1.24 17.20
C ALA A 195 -2.04 2.20 16.64
N THR A 196 -2.24 3.31 17.34
CA THR A 196 -3.16 4.36 16.91
C THR A 196 -2.55 4.99 15.67
N TRP A 197 -2.88 4.43 14.51
CA TRP A 197 -2.56 4.96 13.20
C TRP A 197 -3.61 6.01 12.86
N MET A 198 -3.50 7.18 13.48
CA MET A 198 -4.41 8.26 13.14
C MET A 198 -3.93 8.91 11.86
N LEU A 199 -4.78 8.82 10.84
CA LEU A 199 -4.63 9.51 9.58
C LEU A 199 -5.55 10.72 9.61
N THR A 200 -5.01 11.88 9.28
CA THR A 200 -5.81 13.10 9.05
C THR A 200 -5.39 13.71 7.73
N ILE A 201 -6.37 14.07 6.89
CA ILE A 201 -6.09 14.70 5.60
C ILE A 201 -6.20 16.22 5.72
N PHE A 202 -5.24 16.92 5.14
CA PHE A 202 -5.23 18.37 5.00
C PHE A 202 -5.36 18.74 3.54
N ASN A 203 -6.32 19.61 3.23
CA ASN A 203 -6.51 20.20 1.92
C ASN A 203 -6.01 21.64 1.96
N CYS A 204 -4.90 21.91 1.27
CA CYS A 204 -4.35 23.26 1.16
C CYS A 204 -3.62 23.44 -0.16
N PHE A 205 -3.62 24.67 -0.67
CA PHE A 205 -2.91 25.05 -1.89
C PHE A 205 -3.32 24.30 -3.18
N GLY A 206 -4.48 23.64 -3.18
CA GLY A 206 -4.95 22.79 -4.28
C GLY A 206 -4.44 21.34 -4.21
N TYR A 207 -3.79 20.95 -3.11
CA TYR A 207 -3.21 19.63 -2.91
C TYR A 207 -3.64 19.03 -1.57
N GLN A 208 -3.52 17.71 -1.46
CA GLN A 208 -3.82 16.97 -0.25
C GLN A 208 -2.54 16.47 0.43
N PHE A 209 -2.56 16.50 1.76
CA PHE A 209 -1.48 16.03 2.61
C PHE A 209 -2.08 15.13 3.67
N CYS A 210 -1.34 14.11 4.11
CA CYS A 210 -1.80 13.20 5.12
C CYS A 210 -0.83 13.19 6.31
N LEU A 211 -1.36 13.51 7.49
CA LEU A 211 -0.63 13.47 8.74
C LEU A 211 -0.79 12.08 9.34
N HIS A 212 0.34 11.44 9.60
CA HIS A 212 0.44 10.20 10.31
C HIS A 212 0.90 10.48 11.73
N PHE A 213 0.26 9.80 12.68
CA PHE A 213 0.77 9.66 14.03
C PHE A 213 0.78 8.19 14.37
N GLU A 214 1.93 7.69 14.82
CA GLU A 214 2.18 6.27 15.00
C GLU A 214 2.87 6.04 16.35
N ALA A 215 2.55 4.93 17.01
CA ALA A 215 3.24 4.47 18.21
C ALA A 215 3.93 3.13 17.90
N PHE A 216 5.22 3.03 18.19
CA PHE A 216 6.00 1.82 17.96
C PHE A 216 7.15 1.70 18.95
N HIS A 217 7.88 0.58 18.88
CA HIS A 217 9.07 0.33 19.69
C HIS A 217 10.33 0.60 18.89
N LEU A 218 11.21 1.45 19.42
CA LEU A 218 12.58 1.61 18.95
C LEU A 218 13.49 0.82 19.91
N GLY A 219 13.84 -0.41 19.51
CA GLY A 219 14.43 -1.38 20.43
C GLY A 219 13.46 -1.72 21.56
N ALA A 220 13.88 -1.56 22.82
CA ALA A 220 13.01 -1.75 23.99
C ALA A 220 12.21 -0.49 24.37
N ALA A 221 12.45 0.65 23.71
CA ALA A 221 11.87 1.94 24.10
C ALA A 221 10.61 2.29 23.29
N PRO A 222 9.46 2.57 23.94
CA PRO A 222 8.29 3.09 23.24
C PRO A 222 8.49 4.52 22.78
N VAL A 223 8.15 4.75 21.51
CA VAL A 223 8.21 6.05 20.86
C VAL A 223 6.90 6.36 20.14
N TYR A 224 6.62 7.65 20.05
CA TYR A 224 5.58 8.20 19.20
C TYR A 224 6.24 8.95 18.05
N MET A 225 5.69 8.84 16.86
CA MET A 225 6.22 9.53 15.69
C MET A 225 5.08 10.22 14.95
N ALA A 226 5.31 11.47 14.60
CA ALA A 226 4.42 12.24 13.75
C ALA A 226 5.15 12.66 12.48
N PHE A 227 4.54 12.46 11.31
CA PHE A 227 5.10 12.88 10.03
C PHE A 227 3.99 13.21 9.04
N LEU A 228 4.30 14.08 8.08
CA LEU A 228 3.37 14.51 7.05
C LEU A 228 3.84 13.94 5.70
N ARG A 229 2.90 13.37 4.95
CA ARG A 229 3.13 12.93 3.57
C ARG A 229 2.29 13.74 2.59
N PHE A 230 2.85 13.99 1.41
CA PHE A 230 2.19 14.64 0.28
C PHE A 230 1.45 13.60 -0.58
N MET A 231 0.17 13.85 -0.86
CA MET A 231 -0.64 12.99 -1.71
C MET A 231 -0.38 13.29 -3.19
N GLY A 232 0.72 12.74 -3.71
CA GLY A 232 1.17 12.92 -5.09
C GLY A 232 2.61 12.45 -5.26
N ASP A 233 3.30 12.85 -6.33
CA ASP A 233 4.69 12.46 -6.60
C ASP A 233 5.73 13.35 -5.88
N GLU A 234 6.95 12.84 -5.74
CA GLU A 234 8.06 13.52 -5.04
C GLU A 234 8.43 14.87 -5.67
N ASN A 235 8.39 14.97 -7.00
CA ASN A 235 8.67 16.21 -7.72
C ASN A 235 7.71 17.35 -7.32
N ASP A 236 6.45 17.02 -7.07
CA ASP A 236 5.47 18.01 -6.60
C ASP A 236 5.58 18.24 -5.10
N ALA A 237 5.95 17.20 -4.32
CA ALA A 237 6.18 17.31 -2.90
C ALA A 237 7.28 18.32 -2.56
N ASN A 238 8.35 18.38 -3.37
CA ASN A 238 9.46 19.33 -3.24
C ASN A 238 9.06 20.81 -3.34
N LYS A 239 7.84 21.12 -3.78
CA LYS A 239 7.29 22.49 -3.81
C LYS A 239 6.79 22.95 -2.45
N PHE A 240 6.77 22.07 -1.46
CA PHE A 240 6.20 22.31 -0.14
C PHE A 240 7.19 21.97 0.95
N SER A 241 7.04 22.66 2.07
CA SER A 241 7.64 22.29 3.33
C SER A 241 6.59 22.29 4.43
N TYR A 242 6.88 21.56 5.50
CA TYR A 242 6.04 21.52 6.68
C TYR A 242 6.88 21.57 7.95
N SER A 243 6.23 21.95 9.05
CA SER A 243 6.78 21.78 10.39
C SER A 243 5.76 21.13 11.31
N LEU A 244 6.23 20.26 12.20
CA LEU A 244 5.49 19.70 13.32
C LEU A 244 6.14 20.11 14.62
N GLU A 245 5.32 20.45 15.60
CA GLU A 245 5.77 20.98 16.87
C GLU A 245 4.96 20.37 18.02
N VAL A 246 5.66 19.98 19.07
CA VAL A 246 5.08 19.56 20.36
C VAL A 246 5.79 20.29 21.48
N GLY A 247 5.08 20.64 22.55
CA GLY A 247 5.70 21.35 23.65
C GLY A 247 4.79 21.48 24.87
N GLY A 248 5.41 21.84 25.99
CA GLY A 248 4.79 21.98 27.29
C GLY A 248 5.86 22.27 28.34
N ASN A 249 5.46 22.88 29.46
CA ASN A 249 6.34 23.13 30.61
C ASN A 249 7.68 23.82 30.23
N GLY A 250 7.61 24.83 29.36
CA GLY A 250 8.78 25.62 28.94
C GLY A 250 9.73 24.93 27.96
N ARG A 251 9.44 23.70 27.50
CA ARG A 251 10.23 22.99 26.47
C ARG A 251 9.39 22.73 25.21
N LYS A 252 10.06 22.62 24.08
CA LYS A 252 9.43 22.38 22.76
C LYS A 252 10.36 21.53 21.89
N LEU A 253 9.78 20.61 21.12
CA LEU A 253 10.43 19.92 20.01
C LEU A 253 9.79 20.39 18.70
N LYS A 254 10.63 20.58 17.67
CA LYS A 254 10.22 20.97 16.33
C LYS A 254 10.91 20.08 15.31
N TRP A 255 10.15 19.59 14.35
CA TRP A 255 10.60 18.91 13.15
C TRP A 255 10.17 19.73 11.94
N GLN A 256 11.02 19.84 10.92
CA GLN A 256 10.73 20.57 9.70
C GLN A 256 11.43 19.93 8.51
N GLY A 257 10.75 19.89 7.36
CA GLY A 257 11.31 19.35 6.13
C GLY A 257 10.30 19.35 4.99
N ILE A 258 10.66 18.64 3.92
CA ILE A 258 9.79 18.40 2.77
C ILE A 258 8.90 17.18 3.08
N PRO A 259 7.57 17.24 2.84
CA PRO A 259 6.72 16.09 3.05
C PRO A 259 7.06 14.97 2.06
N ARG A 260 7.17 13.73 2.53
CA ARG A 260 7.41 12.59 1.63
C ARG A 260 6.19 12.29 0.77
N SER A 261 6.41 11.82 -0.45
CA SER A 261 5.32 11.33 -1.30
C SER A 261 4.63 10.09 -0.70
N ILE A 262 3.32 9.93 -0.91
CA ILE A 262 2.61 8.68 -0.59
C ILE A 262 2.99 7.50 -1.51
N ARG A 263 3.89 7.69 -2.48
CA ARG A 263 4.59 6.59 -3.17
C ARG A 263 5.39 5.75 -2.17
N ASP A 264 5.96 6.40 -1.15
CA ASP A 264 6.58 5.73 0.00
C ASP A 264 5.48 5.26 0.95
N SER A 265 5.58 4.01 1.40
CA SER A 265 4.69 3.48 2.43
C SER A 265 4.94 4.17 3.78
N HIS A 266 3.92 4.23 4.65
CA HIS A 266 4.11 4.77 6.00
C HIS A 266 5.18 3.96 6.78
N LYS A 267 5.29 2.65 6.51
CA LYS A 267 6.32 1.77 7.09
C LYS A 267 7.72 2.22 6.68
N THR A 268 7.92 2.58 5.41
CA THR A 268 9.20 3.10 4.89
C THR A 268 9.63 4.38 5.62
N VAL A 269 8.69 5.31 5.87
CA VAL A 269 8.96 6.55 6.60
C VAL A 269 9.29 6.26 8.07
N ARG A 270 8.51 5.39 8.71
CA ARG A 270 8.72 4.96 10.09
C ARG A 270 10.08 4.28 10.27
N ASP A 271 10.41 3.33 9.41
CA ASP A 271 11.62 2.50 9.54
C ASP A 271 12.89 3.30 9.25
N SER A 272 12.78 4.39 8.48
CA SER A 272 13.86 5.38 8.27
C SER A 272 13.92 6.47 9.34
N LEU A 273 12.99 6.48 10.30
CA LEU A 273 12.89 7.46 11.40
C LEU A 273 12.78 8.91 10.90
N ASP A 274 12.20 9.12 9.72
CA ASP A 274 12.11 10.43 9.05
C ASP A 274 10.84 11.20 9.48
N GLY A 275 10.88 11.77 10.69
CA GLY A 275 9.75 12.48 11.27
C GLY A 275 9.99 12.94 12.70
N LEU A 276 8.97 13.57 13.29
CA LEU A 276 9.03 14.05 14.67
C LEU A 276 8.90 12.87 15.64
N ILE A 277 10.03 12.38 16.15
CA ILE A 277 10.08 11.31 17.14
C ILE A 277 10.02 11.89 18.55
N ILE A 278 9.12 11.32 19.36
CA ILE A 278 8.84 11.75 20.72
C ILE A 278 8.93 10.51 21.60
N THR A 279 9.96 10.44 22.44
CA THR A 279 10.07 9.36 23.42
C THR A 279 8.94 9.46 24.44
N ARG A 280 8.52 8.33 25.00
CA ARG A 280 7.44 8.28 25.98
C ARG A 280 7.60 9.25 27.14
N ASN A 281 8.81 9.39 27.67
CA ASN A 281 9.10 10.30 28.78
C ASN A 281 8.85 11.77 28.41
N ILE A 282 9.22 12.18 27.19
CA ILE A 282 8.97 13.53 26.69
C ILE A 282 7.48 13.73 26.38
N ALA A 283 6.82 12.71 25.81
CA ALA A 283 5.39 12.77 25.51
C ALA A 283 4.54 12.95 26.79
N LEU A 284 4.87 12.22 27.86
CA LEU A 284 4.26 12.38 29.18
C LEU A 284 4.59 13.73 29.80
N PHE A 285 5.84 14.21 29.68
CA PHE A 285 6.24 15.53 30.17
C PHE A 285 5.43 16.66 29.50
N PHE A 286 5.14 16.57 28.20
CA PHE A 286 4.32 17.55 27.49
C PHE A 286 2.81 17.40 27.75
N SER A 287 2.35 16.29 28.32
CA SER A 287 0.92 16.07 28.62
C SER A 287 0.42 16.83 29.84
N GLY A 288 1.32 17.32 30.72
CA GLY A 288 0.99 18.25 31.80
C GLY A 288 0.10 17.73 32.94
N GLY A 289 -0.16 16.41 33.01
CA GLY A 289 -1.00 15.78 34.05
C GLY A 289 -0.30 14.69 34.88
N ASP A 290 -1.07 13.89 35.62
CA ASP A 290 -0.61 12.86 36.61
C ASP A 290 0.09 11.64 36.00
N ARG A 291 0.51 11.72 34.72
CA ARG A 291 1.13 10.65 33.92
C ARG A 291 0.25 9.41 33.71
N GLN A 292 -1.03 9.47 34.08
CA GLN A 292 -1.99 8.38 33.89
C GLN A 292 -2.53 8.30 32.46
N GLU A 293 -2.60 9.43 31.76
CA GLU A 293 -3.06 9.53 30.37
C GLU A 293 -2.05 10.31 29.52
N LEU A 294 -1.98 10.03 28.23
CA LEU A 294 -1.19 10.80 27.28
C LEU A 294 -2.11 11.83 26.61
N LYS A 295 -1.76 13.11 26.71
CA LYS A 295 -2.48 14.24 26.09
C LYS A 295 -1.48 15.09 25.31
N LEU A 296 -1.11 14.64 24.12
CA LEU A 296 -0.13 15.33 23.30
C LEU A 296 -0.83 16.25 22.31
N LYS A 297 -0.44 17.53 22.29
CA LYS A 297 -0.88 18.49 21.28
C LYS A 297 0.21 18.65 20.24
N VAL A 298 -0.05 18.19 19.01
CA VAL A 298 0.84 18.41 17.86
C VAL A 298 0.27 19.57 17.05
N SER A 299 1.04 20.65 16.96
CA SER A 299 0.73 21.74 16.04
C SER A 299 1.59 21.61 14.80
N GLY A 300 1.04 21.97 13.64
CA GLY A 300 1.80 21.96 12.41
C GLY A 300 1.39 23.04 11.44
N ARG A 301 2.28 23.29 10.48
CA ARG A 301 2.07 24.22 9.38
C ARG A 301 2.68 23.64 8.10
N ILE A 302 2.01 23.88 6.98
CA ILE A 302 2.43 23.57 5.61
C ILE A 302 2.56 24.91 4.87
N TRP A 303 3.57 25.06 4.02
CA TRP A 303 3.72 26.21 3.15
C TRP A 303 4.36 25.80 1.81
N LYS A 304 4.16 26.63 0.79
CA LYS A 304 4.90 26.52 -0.47
C LYS A 304 6.28 27.14 -0.30
N GLU A 305 7.30 26.46 -0.79
CA GLU A 305 8.60 27.09 -0.99
C GLU A 305 8.49 28.08 -2.15
N GLN A 306 9.03 29.29 -1.97
CA GLN A 306 9.06 30.28 -3.04
C GLN A 306 10.11 29.84 -4.07
N SER A 307 9.66 29.67 -5.31
CA SER A 307 10.50 29.34 -6.47
C SER A 307 11.31 30.55 -6.90
#